data_AF-A0A4Q6E193-F1
#
_entry.id   AF-A0A4Q6E193-F1
#
_cell.length_a   1.000
_cell.length_b   1.000
_cell.length_c   1.000
_cell.angle_alpha   90.00
_cell.angle_beta   90.00
_cell.angle_gamma   90.00
#
_symmetry.space_group_name_H-M   'P 1'
#
loop_
_entity.id
_entity.type
_entity.pdbx_description
1 polymer ?
#
loop_
_entity_poly.entity_id
_entity_poly.type
_entity_poly.pdbx_seq_one_letter_code
_entity_poly.pdbx_strand_id
1 'polypeptide(L)'
;MKKVFYLTCITLLAICPLRNYAQVIRQHPCSNLSISQQADSIKTLLAKSGFTVVKEASVSMESEYEVPVIVPLTQGSWYQFVFIGDISSKLYEVRMFDWNERQVVYQKKMWGDVDGNVISYDYIPKFSEYHMIKPVQVNKKKKKDLCGYVMLLKKTVVPQ
;
A
#
# COMPACT_ATOMS: atom_id res chain seq x y z
N MET A 1 -59.77 -8.68 37.63
CA MET A 1 -58.60 -7.77 37.60
C MET A 1 -57.33 -8.57 37.81
N LYS A 2 -56.27 -8.28 37.03
CA LYS A 2 -54.84 -8.63 37.26
C LYS A 2 -54.49 -10.11 36.96
N LYS A 3 -53.55 -10.49 36.09
CA LYS A 3 -52.47 -9.79 35.38
C LYS A 3 -52.11 -10.60 34.12
N VAL A 4 -52.22 -9.96 32.96
CA VAL A 4 -51.54 -10.33 31.71
C VAL A 4 -50.08 -9.93 31.88
N PHE A 5 -49.11 -10.84 31.94
CA PHE A 5 -47.68 -10.45 31.81
C PHE A 5 -46.72 -11.63 31.64
N TYR A 6 -46.88 -12.47 30.62
CA TYR A 6 -45.83 -13.43 30.25
C TYR A 6 -45.83 -13.69 28.74
N LEU A 7 -45.51 -12.69 27.92
CA LEU A 7 -45.11 -12.97 26.53
C LEU A 7 -44.38 -11.81 25.82
N THR A 8 -43.50 -11.07 26.52
CA THR A 8 -42.78 -9.94 25.92
C THR A 8 -41.32 -9.89 26.34
N CYS A 9 -40.56 -10.97 26.10
CA CYS A 9 -39.11 -10.94 26.39
C CYS A 9 -38.21 -11.56 25.30
N ILE A 10 -38.76 -12.02 24.16
CA ILE A 10 -37.97 -12.71 23.12
C ILE A 10 -37.83 -11.89 21.81
N THR A 11 -38.52 -10.75 21.69
CA THR A 11 -38.54 -9.95 20.44
C THR A 11 -37.59 -8.75 20.43
N LEU A 12 -36.61 -8.64 21.34
CA LEU A 12 -35.71 -7.48 21.41
C LEU A 12 -34.25 -7.73 20.98
N LEU A 13 -33.92 -8.91 20.41
CA LEU A 13 -32.56 -9.22 19.94
C LEU A 13 -32.36 -9.25 18.42
N ALA A 14 -33.38 -8.86 17.63
CA ALA A 14 -33.37 -9.02 16.18
C ALA A 14 -33.17 -7.72 15.38
N ILE A 15 -32.53 -6.69 15.96
CA ILE A 15 -32.22 -5.45 15.22
C ILE A 15 -30.80 -4.96 15.55
N CYS A 16 -29.80 -5.81 15.31
CA CYS A 16 -28.45 -5.32 15.06
C CYS A 16 -28.30 -5.17 13.55
N PRO A 17 -28.41 -3.95 12.97
CA PRO A 17 -27.89 -3.75 11.62
C PRO A 17 -26.37 -3.98 11.68
N LEU A 18 -25.91 -5.07 11.05
CA LEU A 18 -24.52 -5.23 10.65
C LEU A 18 -24.18 -4.04 9.74
N ARG A 19 -23.67 -2.96 10.33
CA ARG A 19 -23.10 -1.86 9.56
C ARG A 19 -21.81 -2.38 8.93
N ASN A 20 -21.92 -2.93 7.72
CA ASN A 20 -20.79 -3.09 6.83
C ASN A 20 -20.29 -1.69 6.47
N TYR A 21 -19.46 -1.11 7.34
CA TYR A 21 -18.65 0.03 6.98
C TYR A 21 -17.56 -0.48 6.04
N ALA A 22 -17.89 -0.58 4.75
CA ALA A 22 -16.88 -0.41 3.73
C ALA A 22 -16.43 1.06 3.80
N GLN A 23 -15.62 1.41 4.80
CA GLN A 23 -14.95 2.70 4.82
C GLN A 23 -14.02 2.70 3.62
N VAL A 24 -14.37 3.47 2.61
CA VAL A 24 -13.42 3.90 1.58
C VAL A 24 -12.30 4.61 2.34
N ILE A 25 -11.17 3.92 2.56
CA ILE A 25 -9.98 4.49 3.20
C ILE A 25 -9.49 5.58 2.27
N ARG A 26 -9.92 6.82 2.53
CA ARG A 26 -9.38 7.99 1.85
C ARG A 26 -7.95 8.14 2.34
N GLN A 27 -7.00 7.82 1.47
CA GLN A 27 -5.58 8.00 1.76
C GLN A 27 -5.35 9.49 2.03
N HIS A 28 -5.03 9.82 3.29
CA HIS A 28 -4.63 11.18 3.63
C HIS A 28 -3.18 11.37 3.20
N PRO A 29 -2.87 12.41 2.42
CA PRO A 29 -1.49 12.70 2.07
C PRO A 29 -0.71 13.09 3.34
N CYS A 30 0.51 12.58 3.44
CA CYS A 30 1.48 13.00 4.46
C CYS A 30 2.60 13.80 3.80
N SER A 31 3.29 14.62 4.60
CA SER A 31 4.49 15.35 4.16
C SER A 31 5.69 14.94 5.01
N ASN A 32 6.75 14.50 4.35
CA ASN A 32 8.05 14.23 4.98
C ASN A 32 9.15 14.63 3.99
N LEU A 33 9.97 15.61 4.39
CA LEU A 33 10.99 16.19 3.50
C LEU A 33 12.03 15.16 3.07
N SER A 34 12.48 14.29 3.98
CA SER A 34 13.48 13.27 3.67
C SER A 34 12.94 12.26 2.65
N ILE A 35 11.69 11.83 2.81
CA ILE A 35 11.04 10.91 1.86
C ILE A 35 10.86 11.58 0.49
N SER A 36 10.46 12.85 0.45
CA SER A 36 10.32 13.59 -0.81
C SER A 36 11.64 13.69 -1.57
N GLN A 37 12.73 14.02 -0.87
CA GLN A 37 14.05 14.12 -1.48
C GLN A 37 14.56 12.77 -2.01
N GLN A 38 14.29 11.67 -1.28
CA GLN A 38 14.59 10.32 -1.75
C GLN A 38 13.77 9.98 -3.00
N ALA A 39 12.48 10.32 -3.01
CA ALA A 39 11.62 10.10 -4.16
C ALA A 39 12.14 10.84 -5.40
N ASP A 40 12.49 12.11 -5.27
CA ASP A 40 13.02 12.92 -6.38
C ASP A 40 14.38 12.39 -6.89
N SER A 41 15.22 11.90 -5.99
CA SER A 41 16.50 11.28 -6.34
C SER A 41 16.29 9.99 -7.14
N ILE A 42 15.37 9.12 -6.69
CA ILE A 42 15.05 7.87 -7.37
C ILE A 42 14.40 8.14 -8.73
N LYS A 43 13.47 9.10 -8.82
CA LYS A 43 12.87 9.52 -10.10
C LYS A 43 13.92 9.99 -11.08
N THR A 44 14.86 10.81 -10.64
CA THR A 44 15.95 11.31 -11.49
C THR A 44 16.82 10.17 -11.99
N LEU A 45 17.15 9.21 -11.13
CA LEU A 45 17.93 8.03 -11.50
C LEU A 45 17.18 7.16 -12.54
N LEU A 46 15.92 6.84 -12.28
CA LEU A 46 15.13 5.97 -13.15
C LEU A 46 14.76 6.65 -14.48
N ALA A 47 14.58 7.97 -14.48
CA ALA A 47 14.41 8.75 -15.70
C ALA A 47 15.63 8.63 -16.63
N LYS A 48 16.86 8.67 -16.08
CA LYS A 48 18.09 8.41 -16.86
C LYS A 48 18.12 7.00 -17.43
N SER A 49 17.52 6.05 -16.72
CA SER A 49 17.33 4.68 -17.19
C SER A 49 16.10 4.50 -18.09
N GLY A 50 15.45 5.56 -18.58
CA GLY A 50 14.35 5.46 -19.55
C GLY A 50 13.00 5.05 -18.95
N PHE A 51 12.80 5.26 -17.65
CA PHE A 51 11.50 5.10 -16.99
C PHE A 51 10.76 6.44 -16.88
N THR A 52 9.44 6.37 -16.93
CA THR A 52 8.55 7.52 -16.70
C THR A 52 7.57 7.18 -15.58
N VAL A 53 7.35 8.14 -14.67
CA VAL A 53 6.38 7.99 -13.57
C VAL A 53 4.97 7.92 -14.15
N VAL A 54 4.22 6.87 -13.80
CA VAL A 54 2.81 6.72 -14.21
C VAL A 54 1.84 7.00 -13.07
N LYS A 55 2.26 6.75 -11.83
CA LYS A 55 1.47 7.03 -10.63
C LYS A 55 2.39 7.19 -9.44
N GLU A 56 2.15 8.19 -8.61
CA GLU A 56 2.86 8.38 -7.34
C GLU A 56 1.93 8.98 -6.29
N ALA A 57 2.20 8.71 -5.02
CA ALA A 57 1.46 9.29 -3.91
C ALA A 57 2.28 9.20 -2.60
N SER A 58 2.21 10.26 -1.80
CA SER A 58 2.51 10.21 -0.37
C SER A 58 1.29 9.64 0.36
N VAL A 59 1.50 8.68 1.24
CA VAL A 59 0.42 7.97 1.92
C VAL A 59 0.67 7.93 3.42
N SER A 60 -0.32 8.38 4.19
CA SER A 60 -0.32 8.18 5.65
C SER A 60 -0.52 6.70 5.97
N MET A 61 0.33 6.17 6.84
CA MET A 61 0.37 4.75 7.21
C MET A 61 0.28 4.59 8.73
N GLU A 62 -0.26 3.44 9.15
CA GLU A 62 -0.18 2.96 10.53
C GLU A 62 0.81 1.78 10.59
N SER A 63 1.55 1.67 11.69
CA SER A 63 2.51 0.57 11.89
C SER A 63 1.77 -0.76 11.88
N GLU A 64 2.30 -1.75 11.16
CA GLU A 64 1.74 -3.11 11.01
C GLU A 64 0.46 -3.18 10.16
N TYR A 65 -0.04 -2.05 9.64
CA TYR A 65 -1.20 -2.02 8.75
C TYR A 65 -0.80 -1.87 7.29
N GLU A 66 -1.38 -2.74 6.47
CA GLU A 66 -1.23 -2.70 5.02
C GLU A 66 -2.04 -1.57 4.41
N VAL A 67 -1.44 -0.88 3.43
CA VAL A 67 -2.13 0.14 2.65
C VAL A 67 -2.33 -0.37 1.24
N PRO A 68 -3.58 -0.66 0.80
CA PRO A 68 -3.82 -1.16 -0.54
C PRO A 68 -3.67 -0.05 -1.59
N VAL A 69 -2.91 -0.33 -2.64
CA VAL A 69 -2.72 0.52 -3.82
C VAL A 69 -3.09 -0.29 -5.05
N ILE A 70 -4.19 0.10 -5.70
CA ILE A 70 -4.68 -0.57 -6.91
C ILE A 70 -4.11 0.15 -8.13
N VAL A 71 -3.50 -0.63 -9.03
CA VAL A 71 -2.89 -0.13 -10.26
C VAL A 71 -3.27 -0.99 -11.47
N PRO A 72 -3.67 -0.38 -12.59
CA PRO A 72 -3.83 -1.12 -13.85
C PRO A 72 -2.44 -1.34 -14.47
N LEU A 73 -2.08 -2.59 -14.72
CA LEU A 73 -0.83 -2.94 -15.40
C LEU A 73 -1.13 -3.54 -16.77
N THR A 74 -0.29 -3.24 -17.75
CA THR A 74 -0.42 -3.75 -19.12
C THR A 74 0.53 -4.92 -19.33
N GLN A 75 0.03 -6.01 -19.92
CA GLN A 75 0.81 -7.19 -20.28
C GLN A 75 2.10 -6.81 -21.04
N GLY A 76 3.21 -7.44 -20.66
CA GLY A 76 4.51 -7.28 -21.32
C GLY A 76 5.18 -5.91 -21.13
N SER A 77 4.50 -4.95 -20.50
CA SER A 77 5.11 -3.67 -20.15
C SER A 77 6.03 -3.82 -18.94
N TRP A 78 7.20 -3.20 -19.00
CA TRP A 78 8.14 -3.20 -17.89
C TRP A 78 7.79 -2.08 -16.91
N TYR A 79 7.44 -2.46 -15.69
CA TYR A 79 7.21 -1.54 -14.59
C TYR A 79 8.29 -1.66 -13.53
N GLN A 80 8.55 -0.56 -12.85
CA GLN A 80 9.32 -0.53 -11.63
C GLN A 80 8.46 0.07 -10.51
N PHE A 81 8.25 -0.70 -9.46
CA PHE A 81 7.54 -0.25 -8.27
C PHE A 81 8.55 0.16 -7.21
N VAL A 82 8.30 1.29 -6.55
CA VAL A 82 9.11 1.78 -5.44
C VAL A 82 8.22 2.14 -4.27
N PHE A 83 8.59 1.66 -3.09
CA PHE A 83 8.04 2.06 -1.80
C PHE A 83 9.16 2.64 -0.94
N ILE A 84 8.90 3.81 -0.36
CA ILE A 84 9.78 4.48 0.60
C ILE A 84 9.01 4.58 1.91
N GLY A 85 9.50 3.92 2.96
CA GLY A 85 8.92 4.01 4.30
C GLY A 85 9.58 5.09 5.16
N ASP A 86 9.04 5.28 6.36
CA ASP A 86 9.63 6.18 7.36
C ASP A 86 10.90 5.54 7.92
N ILE A 87 12.02 6.26 7.88
CA ILE A 87 13.35 5.76 8.30
C ILE A 87 13.39 5.24 9.74
N SER A 88 12.50 5.69 10.62
CA SER A 88 12.41 5.20 11.99
C SER A 88 11.81 3.79 12.11
N SER A 89 11.38 3.20 11.00
CA SER A 89 10.81 1.86 10.94
C SER A 89 11.88 0.77 10.88
N LYS A 90 11.58 -0.38 11.52
CA LYS A 90 12.49 -1.53 11.62
C LYS A 90 12.26 -2.60 10.55
N LEU A 91 11.11 -2.56 9.88
CA LEU A 91 10.70 -3.52 8.87
C LEU A 91 9.89 -2.80 7.81
N TYR A 92 10.16 -3.13 6.55
CA TYR A 92 9.39 -2.73 5.39
C TYR A 92 9.05 -3.98 4.60
N GLU A 93 7.82 -4.08 4.15
CA GLU A 93 7.37 -5.21 3.34
C GLU A 93 6.40 -4.71 2.27
N VAL A 94 6.50 -5.29 1.09
CA VAL A 94 5.57 -5.05 -0.02
C VAL A 94 5.11 -6.38 -0.56
N ARG A 95 3.79 -6.54 -0.63
CA ARG A 95 3.14 -7.65 -1.32
C ARG A 95 2.41 -7.15 -2.55
N MET A 96 2.47 -7.89 -3.65
CA MET A 96 1.64 -7.64 -4.83
C MET A 96 0.76 -8.85 -5.10
N PHE A 97 -0.50 -8.58 -5.40
CA PHE A 97 -1.50 -9.57 -5.76
C PHE A 97 -2.04 -9.29 -7.16
N ASP A 98 -2.26 -10.34 -7.94
CA ASP A 98 -2.95 -10.26 -9.23
C ASP A 98 -4.48 -10.15 -9.03
N TRP A 99 -5.24 -10.10 -10.13
CA TRP A 99 -6.70 -10.00 -10.09
C TRP A 99 -7.38 -11.20 -9.41
N ASN A 100 -6.73 -12.36 -9.42
CA ASN A 100 -7.21 -13.58 -8.78
C ASN A 100 -6.75 -13.69 -7.32
N GLU A 101 -6.31 -12.58 -6.72
CA GLU A 101 -5.79 -12.47 -5.35
C GLU A 101 -4.58 -13.38 -5.08
N ARG A 102 -3.86 -13.81 -6.12
CA ARG A 102 -2.64 -14.60 -5.95
C ARG A 102 -1.47 -13.66 -5.71
N GLN A 103 -0.69 -13.95 -4.69
CA GLN A 103 0.54 -13.20 -4.44
C GLN A 103 1.57 -13.48 -5.54
N VAL A 104 1.90 -12.44 -6.31
CA VAL A 104 2.86 -12.51 -7.42
C VAL A 104 4.22 -11.90 -7.06
N VAL A 105 4.28 -11.03 -6.03
CA VAL A 105 5.53 -10.47 -5.51
C VAL A 105 5.49 -10.43 -3.99
N TYR A 106 6.62 -10.74 -3.37
CA TYR A 106 6.92 -10.53 -1.95
C TYR A 106 8.31 -9.91 -1.82
N GLN A 107 8.39 -8.73 -1.22
CA GLN A 107 9.65 -8.07 -0.90
C GLN A 107 9.64 -7.68 0.57
N LYS A 108 10.75 -7.94 1.27
CA LYS A 108 10.89 -7.62 2.68
C LYS A 108 12.30 -7.12 2.96
N LYS A 109 12.39 -6.02 3.71
CA LYS A 109 13.63 -5.51 4.28
C LYS A 109 13.50 -5.45 5.79
N MET A 110 14.52 -5.94 6.45
CA MET A 110 14.63 -5.92 7.91
C MET A 110 15.73 -4.93 8.28
N TRP A 111 15.74 -4.41 9.50
CA TRP A 111 16.87 -3.59 9.97
C TRP A 111 17.05 -2.32 9.12
N GLY A 112 16.09 -1.39 9.20
CA GLY A 112 16.05 -0.17 8.39
C GLY A 112 17.33 0.70 8.38
N ASP A 113 18.21 0.52 9.36
CA ASP A 113 19.51 1.19 9.45
C ASP A 113 20.57 0.60 8.49
N VAL A 114 20.43 -0.67 8.07
CA VAL A 114 21.37 -1.39 7.19
C VAL A 114 20.79 -1.57 5.79
N ASP A 115 19.55 -2.06 5.69
CA ASP A 115 18.92 -2.37 4.39
C ASP A 115 18.30 -1.13 3.73
N GLY A 116 18.22 -0.02 4.48
CA GLY A 116 17.52 1.21 4.11
C GLY A 116 16.00 1.11 4.19
N ASN A 117 15.33 2.22 3.93
CA ASN A 117 13.87 2.39 3.98
C ASN A 117 13.19 2.30 2.59
N VAL A 118 13.93 1.90 1.55
CA VAL A 118 13.44 1.84 0.17
C VAL A 118 13.34 0.38 -0.29
N ILE A 119 12.17 -0.03 -0.75
CA ILE A 119 11.94 -1.26 -1.50
C ILE A 119 11.68 -0.88 -2.96
N SER A 120 12.45 -1.46 -3.88
CA SER A 120 12.30 -1.23 -5.32
C SER A 120 12.44 -2.55 -6.06
N TYR A 121 11.53 -2.85 -6.99
CA TYR A 121 11.61 -4.05 -7.82
C TYR A 121 10.97 -3.84 -9.18
N ASP A 122 11.49 -4.58 -10.16
CA ASP A 122 10.92 -4.69 -11.50
C ASP A 122 9.77 -5.69 -11.56
N TYR A 123 8.79 -5.42 -12.40
CA TYR A 123 7.68 -6.32 -12.66
C TYR A 123 7.20 -6.21 -14.12
N ILE A 124 7.06 -7.35 -14.78
CA ILE A 124 6.48 -7.47 -16.12
C ILE A 124 5.21 -8.32 -15.99
N PRO A 125 4.01 -7.72 -16.11
CA PRO A 125 2.75 -8.44 -15.99
C PRO A 125 2.59 -9.46 -17.13
N LYS A 126 2.07 -10.63 -16.80
CA LYS A 126 1.72 -11.66 -17.78
C LYS A 126 0.39 -11.39 -18.47
N PHE A 127 -0.48 -10.60 -17.83
CA PHE A 127 -1.81 -10.23 -18.31
C PHE A 127 -2.07 -8.74 -18.07
N SER A 128 -2.96 -8.15 -18.87
CA SER A 128 -3.42 -6.78 -18.68
C SER A 128 -4.56 -6.75 -17.68
N GLU A 129 -4.25 -6.44 -16.43
CA GLU A 129 -5.21 -6.51 -15.31
C GLU A 129 -4.82 -5.59 -14.16
N TYR A 130 -5.74 -5.41 -13.22
CA TYR A 130 -5.46 -4.68 -11.99
C TYR A 130 -4.64 -5.54 -11.04
N HIS A 131 -3.63 -4.92 -10.47
CA HIS A 131 -2.83 -5.49 -9.39
C HIS A 131 -3.06 -4.69 -8.10
N MET A 132 -3.08 -5.40 -6.99
CA MET A 132 -3.16 -4.80 -5.66
C MET A 132 -1.79 -4.88 -4.98
N ILE A 133 -1.19 -3.74 -4.72
CA ILE A 133 0.09 -3.63 -4.02
C ILE A 133 -0.19 -3.20 -2.58
N LYS A 134 0.35 -3.92 -1.62
CA LYS A 134 0.14 -3.73 -0.19
C LYS A 134 1.49 -3.51 0.50
N PRO A 135 2.01 -2.27 0.51
CA PRO A 135 3.10 -1.89 1.41
C PRO A 135 2.64 -1.92 2.87
N VAL A 136 3.56 -2.35 3.73
CA VAL A 136 3.46 -2.26 5.19
C VAL A 136 4.82 -1.87 5.75
N GLN A 137 4.80 -1.10 6.83
CA GLN A 137 5.98 -0.79 7.62
C GLN A 137 5.70 -1.01 9.09
N VAL A 138 6.71 -1.44 9.85
CA VAL A 138 6.61 -1.62 11.30
C VAL A 138 7.59 -0.68 11.97
N ASN A 139 7.06 0.23 12.78
CA ASN A 139 7.87 1.23 13.46
C ASN A 139 8.32 0.77 14.85
N LYS A 140 9.47 1.28 15.31
CA LYS A 140 10.01 0.96 16.65
C LYS A 140 9.18 1.62 17.77
N LYS A 141 8.59 2.79 17.53
CA LYS A 141 7.96 3.65 18.57
C LYS A 141 6.58 4.17 18.19
N LYS A 142 6.39 4.64 16.96
CA LYS A 142 5.16 5.30 16.51
C LYS A 142 4.16 4.27 15.95
N LYS A 143 2.91 4.30 16.41
CA LYS A 143 1.88 3.39 15.87
C LYS A 143 1.08 3.99 14.72
N LYS A 144 0.96 5.32 14.66
CA LYS A 144 0.20 6.06 13.63
C LYS A 144 1.04 7.19 13.06
N ASP A 145 0.48 7.88 12.06
CA ASP A 145 1.06 9.06 11.41
C ASP A 145 2.45 8.80 10.82
N LEU A 146 2.68 7.56 10.38
CA LEU A 146 3.85 7.23 9.58
C LEU A 146 3.62 7.74 8.17
N CYS A 147 4.68 8.23 7.54
CA CYS A 147 4.62 8.60 6.14
C CYS A 147 5.23 7.49 5.29
N GLY A 148 4.55 7.15 4.21
CA GLY A 148 5.06 6.32 3.15
C GLY A 148 4.97 7.06 1.83
N TYR A 149 5.76 6.63 0.86
CA TYR A 149 5.67 7.10 -0.51
C TYR A 149 5.69 5.91 -1.44
N VAL A 150 4.77 5.88 -2.38
CA VAL A 150 4.70 4.86 -3.42
C VAL A 150 4.80 5.52 -4.78
N MET A 151 5.55 4.90 -5.67
CA MET A 151 5.55 5.28 -7.07
C MET A 151 5.64 4.04 -7.96
N LEU A 152 4.92 4.11 -9.07
CA LEU A 152 4.95 3.16 -10.16
C LEU A 152 5.51 3.90 -11.37
N LEU A 153 6.57 3.34 -11.94
CA LEU A 153 7.19 3.84 -13.15
C LEU A 153 7.05 2.79 -14.25
N LYS A 154 6.97 3.24 -15.50
CA LYS A 154 6.94 2.39 -16.69
C LYS A 154 8.16 2.69 -17.55
N LYS A 155 8.83 1.66 -18.04
CA LYS A 155 9.90 1.80 -19.03
C LYS A 155 9.28 2.31 -20.34
N THR A 156 9.71 3.48 -20.80
CA THR A 156 9.22 4.12 -22.03
C THR A 156 10.28 4.18 -23.13
N VAL A 157 11.56 4.06 -22.75
CA VAL A 157 12.69 3.99 -23.69
C VAL A 157 13.29 2.59 -23.62
N VAL A 158 13.29 1.86 -24.74
CA VAL A 158 14.01 0.59 -24.86
C VAL A 158 15.51 0.92 -24.94
N PRO A 159 16.39 0.28 -24.15
CA PRO A 159 17.83 0.42 -24.35
C PRO A 159 18.17 0.06 -25.80
N GLN A 160 18.83 0.97 -26.52
CA GLN A 160 19.35 0.69 -27.87
C GLN A 160 20.47 -0.34 -27.82
#